data_AF-A0A2V7YK37-F1
#
_entry.id   AF-A0A2V7YK37-F1
#
_cell.length_a   1.000
_cell.length_b   1.000
_cell.length_c   1.000
_cell.angle_alpha   90.00
_cell.angle_beta   90.00
_cell.angle_gamma   90.00
#
_symmetry.space_group_name_H-M   'P 1'
#
loop_
_entity.id
_entity.type
_entity.pdbx_description
1 polymer ?
#
loop_
_entity_poly.entity_id
_entity_poly.type
_entity_poly.pdbx_seq_one_letter_code
_entity_poly.pdbx_strand_id
1 'polypeptide(L)' 'MPIPTPFHERTQPLCISYRWKDWAGYCAVCSFDTSHEREYFAFRESAGLLDATPLYKYEVSGPDAAALLGRMMVRDVTKL' A
#
# COMPACT_ATOMS: atom_id res chain seq x y z
N MET A 1 -10.14 -13.41 -9.68
CA MET A 1 -10.97 -12.61 -8.76
C MET A 1 -10.06 -12.16 -7.63
N PRO A 2 -9.99 -10.85 -7.33
CA PRO A 2 -9.14 -10.34 -6.26
C PRO A 2 -9.56 -10.90 -4.89
N ILE A 3 -8.60 -11.15 -4.00
CA ILE A 3 -8.84 -11.69 -2.66
C ILE A 3 -8.85 -10.58 -1.58
N PRO A 4 -9.50 -10.79 -0.42
CA PRO A 4 -9.44 -9.86 0.70
C PRO A 4 -8.02 -9.66 1.25
N THR A 5 -7.67 -8.44 1.67
CA THR A 5 -6.48 -8.19 2.50
C THR A 5 -6.75 -8.63 3.95
N PRO A 6 -5.71 -8.77 4.81
CA PRO A 6 -5.89 -9.00 6.25
C PRO A 6 -6.70 -7.91 6.97
N PHE A 7 -6.81 -6.70 6.39
CA PHE A 7 -7.59 -5.61 6.95
C PHE A 7 -9.02 -5.53 6.40
N HIS A 8 -9.38 -6.40 5.44
CA HIS A 8 -10.66 -6.32 4.73
C HIS A 8 -11.86 -6.33 5.67
N GLU A 9 -11.87 -7.20 6.68
CA GLU A 9 -12.96 -7.29 7.68
C GLU A 9 -13.20 -5.95 8.39
N ARG A 10 -12.15 -5.18 8.64
CA ARG A 10 -12.24 -3.86 9.30
C ARG A 10 -12.56 -2.75 8.31
N THR A 11 -12.06 -2.82 7.08
CA THR A 11 -12.26 -1.76 6.08
C THR A 11 -13.59 -1.85 5.34
N GLN A 12 -14.12 -3.07 5.16
CA GLN A 12 -15.39 -3.30 4.45
C GLN A 12 -16.56 -2.50 5.04
N PRO A 13 -16.84 -2.53 6.36
CA PRO A 13 -17.96 -1.76 6.92
C PRO A 13 -17.76 -0.24 6.85
N LEU A 14 -16.51 0.23 6.66
CA LEU A 14 -16.18 1.65 6.54
C LEU A 14 -16.29 2.17 5.10
N CYS A 15 -16.27 1.27 4.11
CA CYS A 15 -16.32 1.61 2.67
C CYS A 15 -17.77 1.89 2.24
N ILE A 16 -18.35 2.98 2.74
CA ILE A 16 -19.72 3.40 2.41
C ILE A 16 -19.86 3.84 0.95
N SER A 17 -18.74 4.14 0.27
CA SER A 17 -18.71 4.45 -1.16
C SER A 17 -18.96 3.24 -2.07
N TYR A 18 -18.78 2.02 -1.55
CA TYR A 18 -18.74 0.77 -2.32
C TYR A 18 -17.70 0.74 -3.46
N ARG A 19 -16.71 1.65 -3.45
CA ARG A 19 -15.69 1.73 -4.51
C ARG A 19 -14.51 0.83 -4.19
N TRP A 20 -14.43 -0.29 -4.88
CA TRP A 20 -13.35 -1.26 -4.80
C TRP A 20 -12.58 -1.36 -6.12
N LYS A 21 -11.29 -1.71 -6.02
CA LYS A 21 -10.44 -2.03 -7.16
C LYS A 21 -9.65 -3.31 -6.92
N ASP A 22 -9.25 -3.95 -8.01
CA ASP A 22 -8.16 -4.92 -7.98
C ASP A 22 -6.82 -4.18 -7.90
N TRP A 23 -6.06 -4.45 -6.84
CA TRP A 23 -4.69 -3.98 -6.69
C TRP A 23 -3.78 -5.17 -6.39
N ALA A 24 -2.94 -5.55 -7.34
CA ALA A 24 -2.00 -6.67 -7.21
C ALA A 24 -2.68 -7.99 -6.77
N GLY A 25 -3.91 -8.24 -7.22
CA GLY A 25 -4.69 -9.43 -6.88
C GLY A 25 -5.48 -9.31 -5.57
N TYR A 26 -5.50 -8.14 -4.93
CA TYR A 26 -6.28 -7.88 -3.71
C TYR A 26 -7.42 -6.90 -3.95
N CYS A 27 -8.51 -7.07 -3.21
CA CYS A 27 -9.65 -6.17 -3.19
C CYS A 27 -9.33 -4.97 -2.28
N ALA A 28 -9.05 -3.81 -2.89
CA ALA A 28 -8.63 -2.60 -2.19
C ALA A 28 -9.68 -1.48 -2.30
N VAL A 29 -9.89 -0.74 -1.21
CA VAL A 29 -10.77 0.44 -1.18
C VAL A 29 -10.19 1.57 -2.04
N CYS A 30 -11.01 2.20 -2.87
CA CYS A 30 -10.63 3.41 -3.63
C CYS A 30 -10.82 4.69 -2.81
N SER A 31 -11.93 4.75 -2.06
CA SER A 31 -12.24 5.80 -1.08
C SER A 31 -13.28 5.26 -0.09
N PHE A 32 -13.28 5.72 1.13
CA PHE A 32 -14.26 5.29 2.13
C PHE A 32 -15.61 5.99 1.92
N ASP A 33 -15.62 7.28 1.56
CA ASP A 33 -16.81 8.07 1.26
C ASP A 33 -16.94 8.37 -0.26
N THR A 34 -18.05 8.98 -0.67
CA THR A 34 -18.32 9.49 -2.03
C THR A 34 -17.29 10.51 -2.50
N SER A 35 -16.75 11.31 -1.56
CA SER A 35 -15.64 12.26 -1.77
C SER A 35 -14.39 11.83 -0.99
N HIS A 36 -13.21 12.01 -1.59
CA HIS A 36 -11.92 11.72 -0.94
C HIS A 36 -11.38 12.91 -0.13
N GLU A 37 -12.09 14.04 -0.04
CA GLU A 37 -11.58 15.26 0.60
C GLU A 37 -11.24 15.04 2.06
N ARG A 38 -12.10 14.31 2.80
CA ARG A 38 -11.84 14.00 4.22
C ARG A 38 -10.59 13.14 4.39
N GLU A 39 -10.40 12.14 3.53
CA GLU A 39 -9.20 11.30 3.53
C GLU A 39 -7.96 12.13 3.19
N TYR A 40 -8.05 13.01 2.19
CA TYR A 40 -6.98 13.92 1.82
C TYR A 40 -6.56 14.85 2.96
N PHE A 41 -7.52 15.55 3.58
CA PHE A 41 -7.23 16.46 4.69
C PHE A 41 -6.79 15.72 5.95
N ALA A 42 -7.24 14.48 6.18
CA ALA A 42 -6.71 13.65 7.26
C ALA A 42 -5.18 13.46 7.14
N PHE A 43 -4.65 13.20 5.93
CA PHE A 43 -3.19 13.11 5.74
C PHE A 43 -2.47 14.46 5.77
N ARG A 44 -3.14 15.56 5.42
CA ARG A 44 -2.51 16.88 5.28
C ARG A 44 -2.52 17.70 6.56
N GLU A 45 -3.53 17.51 7.39
CA GLU A 45 -3.77 18.32 8.59
C GLU A 45 -3.74 17.51 9.87
N SER A 46 -3.74 16.17 9.77
CA SER A 46 -3.79 15.27 10.92
C SER A 46 -3.03 13.96 10.62
N ALA A 47 -3.63 12.81 10.92
CA ALA A 47 -3.12 11.49 10.57
C ALA A 47 -4.14 10.70 9.74
N GLY A 48 -3.62 9.82 8.88
CA GLY A 48 -4.40 8.84 8.14
C GLY A 48 -3.74 7.47 8.14
N LEU A 49 -4.52 6.43 7.85
CA LEU A 49 -4.07 5.04 7.75
C LEU A 49 -4.36 4.50 6.35
N LEU A 50 -3.37 3.88 5.73
CA LEU A 50 -3.51 3.20 4.44
C LEU A 50 -3.28 1.70 4.59
N ASP A 51 -4.17 0.89 4.03
CA ASP A 51 -3.88 -0.51 3.78
C ASP A 51 -3.04 -0.64 2.50
N ALA A 52 -1.72 -0.76 2.68
CA ALA A 52 -0.76 -1.01 1.61
C ALA A 52 -0.31 -2.49 1.57
N THR A 53 -1.09 -3.41 2.15
CA THR A 53 -0.82 -4.85 2.11
C THR A 53 -0.59 -5.38 0.69
N PRO A 54 -1.28 -4.89 -0.37
CA PRO A 54 -1.07 -5.41 -1.72
C PRO A 54 0.30 -5.14 -2.35
N LEU A 55 1.10 -4.20 -1.82
CA LEU A 55 2.47 -3.99 -2.32
C LEU A 55 3.31 -5.25 -2.11
N TYR A 56 4.20 -5.58 -3.06
CA TYR A 56 5.17 -6.64 -2.85
C TYR A 56 6.24 -6.20 -1.86
N LYS A 57 6.60 -7.10 -0.94
CA LYS A 57 7.70 -6.92 0.01
C LYS A 57 8.70 -8.05 -0.23
N TYR A 58 9.95 -7.68 -0.45
CA TYR A 58 11.05 -8.60 -0.68
C TYR A 58 12.14 -8.34 0.35
N GLU A 59 12.67 -9.41 0.92
CA GLU A 59 13.88 -9.38 1.72
C GLU A 59 15.02 -9.96 0.87
N VAL A 60 16.12 -9.23 0.77
CA VAL A 60 17.32 -9.66 0.03
C VAL A 60 18.47 -9.71 1.01
N SER A 61 19.06 -10.88 1.19
CA SER A 61 20.10 -11.13 2.19
C SER A 61 21.30 -11.87 1.59
N GLY A 62 22.44 -11.80 2.27
CA GLY A 62 23.72 -12.38 1.84
C GLY A 62 24.83 -11.34 1.68
N PRO A 63 26.09 -11.78 1.59
CA PRO A 63 27.26 -10.89 1.54
C PRO A 63 27.24 -9.93 0.34
N ASP A 64 26.64 -10.35 -0.77
CA ASP A 64 26.59 -9.58 -2.02
C ASP A 64 25.25 -8.85 -2.27
N ALA A 65 24.35 -8.80 -1.27
CA ALA A 65 23.01 -8.21 -1.44
C ALA A 65 23.07 -6.75 -1.91
N ALA A 66 23.95 -5.94 -1.32
CA ALA A 66 24.14 -4.55 -1.72
C ALA A 66 24.67 -4.43 -3.16
N ALA A 67 25.59 -5.32 -3.56
CA ALA A 67 26.14 -5.34 -4.92
C ALA A 67 25.09 -5.74 -5.96
N LEU A 68 24.18 -6.66 -5.64
CA LEU A 68 23.04 -7.01 -6.48
C LEU A 68 22.08 -5.82 -6.64
N LEU A 69 21.65 -5.23 -5.53
CA LEU A 69 20.72 -4.09 -5.53
C LEU A 69 21.30 -2.87 -6.25
N GLY A 70 22.62 -2.63 -6.14
CA GLY A 70 23.33 -1.57 -6.85
C GLY A 70 23.35 -1.73 -8.38
N ARG A 71 23.08 -2.94 -8.91
CA ARG A 71 22.89 -3.15 -10.36
C ARG A 71 21.45 -2.92 -10.82
N MET A 72 20.49 -3.02 -9.91
CA MET A 72 19.05 -2.90 -10.21
C MET A 72 18.53 -1.47 -10.01
N MET A 73 19.13 -0.73 -9.07
CA MET A 73 18.65 0.58 -8.63
C MET A 73 19.57 1.71 -9.12
N VAL A 74 18.98 2.86 -9.45
CA VAL A 74 19.76 4.06 -9.86
C VAL A 74 20.37 4.78 -8.64
N ARG A 75 19.73 4.68 -7.48
CA ARG A 75 20.22 5.29 -6.24
C ARG A 75 21.29 4.40 -5.61
N ASP A 76 22.32 5.04 -5.08
CA ASP A 76 23.37 4.36 -4.30
C ASP A 76 22.80 3.77 -3.02
N VAL A 77 22.64 2.44 -3.01
CA VAL A 77 22.06 1.67 -1.89
C VAL A 77 23.00 1.57 -0.69
N THR A 78 24.28 1.94 -0.82
CA THR A 78 25.26 1.91 0.28
C THR A 78 25.17 3.14 1.20
N LYS A 79 24.39 4.16 0.81
CA LYS A 79 24.19 5.41 1.55
C LYS A 79 22.87 5.46 2.32
N LEU A 80 22.26 4.30 2.58
CA LEU A 80 21.03 4.18 3.37
C LEU A 80 21.29 4.38 4.85
#